data_AF-A0A357YYI4-F1
#
_entry.id   AF-A0A357YYI4-F1
#
_cell.length_a   1.000
_cell.length_b   1.000
_cell.length_c   1.000
_cell.angle_alpha   90.00
_cell.angle_beta   90.00
_cell.angle_gamma   90.00
#
_symmetry.space_group_name_H-M   'P 1'
#
loop_
_entity.id
_entity.type
_entity.pdbx_description
1 polymer ?
#
loop_
_entity_poly.entity_id
_entity_poly.type
_entity_poly.pdbx_seq_one_letter_code
_entity_poly.pdbx_strand_id
1 'polypeptide(L)'
;MLDIATAYNKYGFLGNEFLTWIWYLIETDQDITTLASSKDPIIFEIGNSISLENNLGDKSKEKITIKGDQAGLEEGGTALKKGAWVTDMNLICRMGEEEYKFSIKGESFNITGLKTPTIDISSSEDEIEGLIIEKTFLIMKVIKVIDTLFLKFIEKRISDDWNRSDLKGIRDWIQS
;
A
#
# COMPACT_ATOMS: atom_id res chain seq x y z
N MET A 1 2.53 -15.92 23.79
CA MET A 1 1.84 -15.49 22.55
C MET A 1 0.97 -14.30 22.94
N LEU A 2 1.16 -13.13 22.34
CA LEU A 2 0.19 -12.04 22.51
C LEU A 2 -1.14 -12.48 21.90
N ASP A 3 -2.27 -12.15 22.52
CA ASP A 3 -3.56 -12.31 21.85
C ASP A 3 -3.69 -11.31 20.70
N ILE A 4 -4.60 -11.60 19.78
CA ILE A 4 -4.78 -10.83 18.53
C ILE A 4 -5.18 -9.38 18.83
N ALA A 5 -6.00 -9.13 19.85
CA ALA A 5 -6.45 -7.78 20.18
C ALA A 5 -5.29 -6.93 20.74
N THR A 6 -4.46 -7.51 21.62
CA THR A 6 -3.26 -6.85 22.13
C THR A 6 -2.25 -6.60 21.01
N ALA A 7 -2.03 -7.56 20.11
CA ALA A 7 -1.13 -7.38 18.96
C ALA A 7 -1.63 -6.27 18.02
N TYR A 8 -2.93 -6.26 17.72
CA TYR A 8 -3.57 -5.23 16.90
C TYR A 8 -3.37 -3.83 17.49
N ASN A 9 -3.71 -3.64 18.77
CA ASN A 9 -3.56 -2.35 19.44
C ASN A 9 -2.11 -1.88 19.53
N LYS A 10 -1.15 -2.81 19.64
CA LYS A 10 0.27 -2.49 19.79
C LYS A 10 0.96 -2.22 18.46
N TYR A 11 0.57 -2.91 17.39
CA TYR A 11 1.31 -2.95 16.13
C TYR A 11 0.53 -2.44 14.90
N GLY A 12 -0.74 -2.05 15.05
CA GLY A 12 -1.54 -1.51 13.93
C GLY A 12 -0.93 -0.27 13.27
N PHE A 13 -0.07 0.47 13.98
CA PHE A 13 0.67 1.60 13.40
C PHE A 13 1.60 1.19 12.25
N LEU A 14 2.08 -0.06 12.21
CA LEU A 14 3.01 -0.54 11.18
C LEU A 14 2.37 -0.50 9.79
N GLY A 15 1.07 -0.78 9.69
CA GLY A 15 0.37 -0.67 8.42
C GLY A 15 0.25 0.78 7.94
N ASN A 16 0.05 1.74 8.85
CA ASN A 16 0.01 3.16 8.49
C ASN A 16 1.41 3.68 8.07
N GLU A 17 2.46 3.29 8.79
CA GLU A 17 3.84 3.59 8.39
C GLU A 17 4.17 2.95 7.03
N PHE A 18 3.76 1.70 6.80
CA PHE A 18 3.94 1.02 5.53
C PHE A 18 3.25 1.75 4.37
N LEU A 19 1.99 2.18 4.53
CA LEU A 19 1.32 2.95 3.47
C LEU A 19 2.00 4.29 3.20
N THR A 20 2.49 4.96 4.24
CA THR A 20 3.27 6.19 4.08
C THR A 20 4.59 5.92 3.34
N TRP A 21 5.23 4.79 3.62
CA TRP A 21 6.42 4.35 2.90
C TRP A 21 6.13 4.00 1.44
N ILE A 22 5.00 3.32 1.13
CA ILE A 22 4.58 3.06 -0.25
C ILE A 22 4.39 4.37 -1.02
N TRP A 23 3.75 5.38 -0.41
CA TRP A 23 3.63 6.69 -1.06
C TRP A 23 5.01 7.28 -1.37
N TYR A 24 5.92 7.27 -0.40
CA TYR A 24 7.29 7.72 -0.60
C TYR A 24 7.98 7.00 -1.77
N LEU A 25 7.85 5.67 -1.87
CA LEU A 25 8.44 4.91 -2.97
C LEU A 25 7.88 5.34 -4.33
N ILE A 26 6.58 5.61 -4.42
CA ILE A 26 5.91 6.04 -5.66
C ILE A 26 6.41 7.43 -6.09
N GLU A 27 6.40 8.41 -5.18
CA GLU A 27 6.77 9.81 -5.50
C GLU A 27 8.27 10.02 -5.75
N THR A 28 9.10 9.08 -5.31
CA THR A 28 10.56 9.13 -5.51
C THR A 28 11.05 8.11 -6.52
N ASP A 29 10.14 7.58 -7.36
CA ASP A 29 10.41 6.64 -8.45
C ASP A 29 11.35 5.48 -8.04
N GLN A 30 11.15 4.93 -6.83
CA GLN A 30 11.97 3.83 -6.34
C GLN A 30 11.70 2.55 -7.12
N ASP A 31 12.72 1.71 -7.26
CA ASP A 31 12.59 0.43 -7.95
C ASP A 31 11.81 -0.60 -7.12
N ILE A 32 10.49 -0.53 -7.23
CA ILE A 32 9.55 -1.45 -6.58
C ILE A 32 9.72 -2.89 -7.09
N THR A 33 10.14 -3.06 -8.35
CA THR A 33 10.36 -4.40 -8.95
C THR A 33 11.41 -5.16 -8.17
N THR A 34 12.56 -4.51 -7.94
CA THR A 34 13.66 -5.09 -7.16
C THR A 34 13.27 -5.29 -5.69
N LEU A 35 12.57 -4.32 -5.08
CA LEU A 35 12.11 -4.44 -3.68
C LEU A 35 11.13 -5.60 -3.48
N ALA A 36 10.22 -5.81 -4.42
CA ALA A 36 9.26 -6.91 -4.42
C ALA A 36 9.88 -8.25 -4.86
N SER A 37 11.19 -8.29 -5.18
CA SER A 37 11.88 -9.48 -5.67
C SER A 37 11.18 -10.13 -6.87
N SER A 38 10.58 -9.31 -7.72
CA SER A 38 9.82 -9.75 -8.89
C SER A 38 10.73 -9.84 -10.12
N LYS A 39 10.39 -10.76 -11.03
CA LYS A 39 11.01 -10.82 -12.37
C LYS A 39 10.30 -9.90 -13.36
N ASP A 40 8.99 -9.73 -13.18
CA ASP A 40 8.17 -8.86 -14.03
C ASP A 40 8.22 -7.43 -13.47
N PRO A 41 8.34 -6.39 -14.32
CA PRO A 41 8.29 -5.00 -13.89
C PRO A 41 7.02 -4.70 -13.10
N ILE A 42 7.19 -4.08 -11.92
CA ILE A 42 6.10 -3.67 -11.03
C ILE A 42 6.11 -2.15 -10.92
N ILE A 43 4.96 -1.55 -11.23
CA ILE A 43 4.71 -0.11 -11.06
C ILE A 43 3.51 0.06 -10.13
N PHE A 44 3.65 0.94 -9.15
CA PHE A 44 2.53 1.39 -8.32
C PHE A 44 2.20 2.84 -8.64
N GLU A 45 0.91 3.13 -8.67
CA GLU A 45 0.36 4.48 -8.72
C GLU A 45 -0.67 4.62 -7.62
N ILE A 46 -0.77 5.83 -7.07
CA ILE A 46 -1.90 6.18 -6.21
C ILE A 46 -3.13 6.28 -7.10
N GLY A 47 -4.17 5.55 -6.74
CA GLY A 47 -5.45 5.60 -7.42
C GLY A 47 -6.25 6.84 -7.01
N ASN A 48 -7.57 6.70 -7.00
CA ASN A 48 -8.45 7.88 -6.88
C ASN A 48 -8.68 8.37 -5.45
N SER A 49 -8.04 7.79 -4.44
CA SER A 49 -8.22 8.22 -3.05
C SER A 49 -7.07 7.85 -2.13
N ILE A 50 -6.80 8.76 -1.19
CA ILE A 50 -5.87 8.57 -0.07
C ILE A 50 -6.44 9.25 1.17
N SER A 51 -6.31 8.60 2.33
CA SER A 51 -6.74 9.15 3.62
C SER A 51 -5.57 9.25 4.59
N LEU A 52 -5.45 10.40 5.23
CA LEU A 52 -4.45 10.69 6.26
C LEU A 52 -5.12 11.01 7.58
N GLU A 53 -4.45 10.65 8.67
CA GLU A 53 -4.87 11.00 10.03
C GLU A 53 -3.71 11.65 10.78
N ASN A 54 -4.01 12.74 11.49
CA ASN A 54 -3.11 13.37 12.43
C ASN A 54 -3.72 13.32 13.84
N ASN A 55 -2.88 13.07 14.84
CA ASN A 55 -3.28 13.11 16.24
C ASN A 55 -2.90 14.46 16.86
N LEU A 56 -3.91 15.29 17.11
CA LEU A 56 -3.72 16.66 17.60
C LEU A 56 -3.65 16.74 19.15
N GLY A 57 -3.62 15.60 19.84
CA GLY A 57 -3.72 15.53 21.30
C GLY A 57 -5.17 15.53 21.81
N ASP A 58 -5.37 15.22 23.10
CA ASP A 58 -6.67 15.22 23.80
C ASP A 58 -7.82 14.50 23.06
N LYS A 59 -7.53 13.33 22.48
CA LYS A 59 -8.47 12.48 21.73
C LYS A 59 -9.01 13.11 20.43
N SER A 60 -8.49 14.27 20.01
CA SER A 60 -8.87 14.88 18.74
C SER A 60 -8.02 14.31 17.60
N LYS A 61 -8.72 13.79 16.59
CA LYS A 61 -8.13 13.25 15.36
C LYS A 61 -8.56 14.13 14.20
N GLU A 62 -7.59 14.63 13.45
CA GLU A 62 -7.85 15.28 12.17
C GLU A 62 -7.73 14.22 11.08
N LYS A 63 -8.79 14.07 10.28
CA LYS A 63 -8.78 13.16 9.13
C LYS A 63 -8.96 13.96 7.86
N ILE A 64 -8.04 13.73 6.91
CA ILE A 64 -8.09 14.31 5.57
C ILE A 64 -8.25 13.16 4.59
N THR A 65 -9.22 13.26 3.69
CA THR A 65 -9.39 12.28 2.61
C THR A 65 -9.43 13.04 1.29
N ILE A 66 -8.46 12.74 0.44
CA ILE A 66 -8.37 13.29 -0.91
C ILE A 66 -9.03 12.28 -1.85
N LYS A 67 -9.93 12.74 -2.72
CA LYS A 67 -10.61 11.90 -3.71
C LYS A 67 -10.67 12.59 -5.06
N GLY A 68 -10.37 11.85 -6.12
CA GLY A 68 -10.52 12.28 -7.50
C GLY A 68 -9.46 11.65 -8.39
N ASP A 69 -9.80 11.41 -9.65
CA ASP A 69 -8.92 10.76 -10.62
C ASP A 69 -7.74 11.67 -11.07
N GLN A 70 -7.82 12.97 -10.74
CA GLN A 70 -6.76 13.98 -10.95
C GLN A 70 -6.58 14.89 -9.73
N ALA A 71 -7.02 14.44 -8.55
CA ALA A 71 -6.82 15.23 -7.35
C ALA A 71 -5.32 15.32 -7.07
N GLY A 72 -4.80 16.55 -6.99
CA GLY A 72 -3.43 16.78 -6.54
C GLY A 72 -3.25 16.22 -5.13
N LEU A 73 -2.02 15.80 -4.80
CA LEU A 73 -1.67 15.30 -3.48
C LEU A 73 -1.05 16.39 -2.59
N GLU A 74 -1.20 17.66 -2.98
CA GLU A 74 -0.61 18.82 -2.30
C GLU A 74 -1.14 18.96 -0.85
N GLU A 75 -2.44 18.77 -0.64
CA GLU A 75 -3.04 18.76 0.69
C GLU A 75 -2.53 17.61 1.55
N GLY A 76 -2.22 16.47 0.91
CA GLY A 76 -1.68 15.29 1.56
C GLY A 76 -0.24 15.53 2.02
N GLY A 77 0.60 16.12 1.17
CA GLY A 77 1.96 16.53 1.55
C GLY A 77 1.96 17.53 2.71
N THR A 78 1.03 18.49 2.69
CA THR A 78 0.83 19.42 3.81
C THR A 78 0.42 18.70 5.10
N ALA A 79 -0.45 17.69 5.01
CA ALA A 79 -0.84 16.88 6.16
C ALA A 79 0.35 16.08 6.72
N LEU A 80 1.17 15.46 5.86
CA LEU A 80 2.40 14.78 6.28
C LEU A 80 3.37 15.74 6.98
N LYS A 81 3.55 16.96 6.48
CA LYS A 81 4.36 18.02 7.12
C LYS A 81 3.88 18.34 8.55
N LYS A 82 2.58 18.20 8.84
CA LYS A 82 1.98 18.38 10.17
C LYS A 82 2.06 17.13 11.07
N GLY A 83 2.67 16.05 10.60
CA GLY A 83 2.81 14.80 11.35
C GLY A 83 1.69 13.78 11.10
N ALA A 84 0.84 13.98 10.09
CA ALA A 84 -0.13 12.98 9.69
C ALA A 84 0.55 11.73 9.12
N TRP A 85 -0.16 10.60 9.13
CA TRP A 85 0.22 9.37 8.44
C TRP A 85 -0.91 8.87 7.56
N VAL A 86 -0.57 8.10 6.54
CA VAL A 86 -1.56 7.45 5.66
C VAL A 86 -2.27 6.34 6.44
N THR A 87 -3.60 6.31 6.36
CA THR A 87 -4.47 5.31 7.02
C THR A 87 -5.22 4.43 6.04
N ASP A 88 -5.45 4.93 4.83
CA ASP A 88 -6.11 4.21 3.73
C ASP A 88 -5.57 4.75 2.40
N MET A 89 -5.33 3.86 1.44
CA MET A 89 -4.78 4.23 0.14
C MET A 89 -5.38 3.35 -0.95
N ASN A 90 -5.94 3.97 -1.99
CA ASN A 90 -6.27 3.29 -3.23
C ASN A 90 -5.02 3.22 -4.11
N LEU A 91 -4.75 2.04 -4.66
CA LEU A 91 -3.56 1.73 -5.42
C LEU A 91 -3.95 1.11 -6.77
N ILE A 92 -3.19 1.49 -7.79
CA ILE A 92 -3.13 0.80 -9.07
C ILE A 92 -1.76 0.13 -9.12
N CYS A 93 -1.72 -1.18 -9.29
CA CYS A 93 -0.49 -1.94 -9.44
C CYS A 93 -0.45 -2.56 -10.84
N ARG A 94 0.60 -2.27 -11.61
CA ARG A 94 0.83 -2.88 -12.92
C ARG A 94 2.00 -3.85 -12.87
N MET A 95 1.79 -5.05 -13.39
CA MET A 95 2.78 -6.13 -13.47
C MET A 95 2.89 -6.57 -14.93
N GLY A 96 3.81 -5.97 -15.68
CA GLY A 96 3.79 -6.06 -17.14
C GLY A 96 2.48 -5.49 -17.70
N GLU A 97 1.72 -6.31 -18.44
CA GLU A 97 0.43 -5.92 -19.06
C GLU A 97 -0.78 -6.08 -18.10
N GLU A 98 -0.57 -6.66 -16.91
CA GLU A 98 -1.63 -6.90 -15.94
C GLU A 98 -1.85 -5.67 -15.05
N GLU A 99 -3.08 -5.16 -14.98
CA GLU A 99 -3.46 -4.07 -14.08
C GLU A 99 -4.35 -4.58 -12.93
N TYR A 100 -3.97 -4.23 -11.70
CA TYR A 100 -4.71 -4.50 -10.48
C TYR A 100 -5.13 -3.19 -9.83
N LYS A 101 -6.35 -3.14 -9.29
CA LYS A 101 -6.85 -1.97 -8.52
C LYS A 101 -7.40 -2.44 -7.19
N PHE A 102 -6.99 -1.81 -6.10
CA PHE A 102 -7.44 -2.17 -4.75
C PHE A 102 -7.19 -1.02 -3.78
N SER A 103 -7.77 -1.09 -2.59
CA SER A 103 -7.39 -0.21 -1.48
C SER A 103 -6.83 -1.02 -0.32
N ILE A 104 -5.84 -0.47 0.38
CA ILE A 104 -5.31 -1.04 1.62
C ILE A 104 -5.63 -0.10 2.77
N LYS A 105 -6.23 -0.65 3.84
CA LYS A 105 -6.38 0.05 5.12
C LYS A 105 -5.21 -0.31 6.03
N GLY A 106 -4.45 0.69 6.49
CA GLY A 106 -3.20 0.48 7.24
C GLY A 106 -3.43 -0.29 8.55
N GLU A 107 -4.27 0.24 9.43
CA GLU A 107 -4.53 -0.32 10.77
C GLU A 107 -4.87 -1.83 10.78
N SER A 108 -5.68 -2.28 9.82
CA SER A 108 -6.11 -3.67 9.71
C SER A 108 -5.37 -4.47 8.63
N PHE A 109 -4.52 -3.82 7.85
CA PHE A 109 -3.86 -4.35 6.65
C PHE A 109 -4.83 -5.03 5.65
N ASN A 110 -6.09 -4.58 5.62
CA ASN A 110 -7.12 -5.20 4.80
C ASN A 110 -7.04 -4.68 3.38
N ILE A 111 -7.02 -5.59 2.40
CA ILE A 111 -7.21 -5.29 0.98
C ILE A 111 -8.71 -5.28 0.69
N THR A 112 -9.21 -4.20 0.10
CA THR A 112 -10.61 -4.03 -0.27
C THR A 112 -10.75 -3.64 -1.74
N GLY A 113 -11.89 -4.02 -2.35
CA GLY A 113 -12.20 -3.63 -3.72
C GLY A 113 -11.23 -4.18 -4.78
N LEU A 114 -10.55 -5.30 -4.51
CA LEU A 114 -9.57 -5.88 -5.43
C LEU A 114 -10.21 -6.25 -6.78
N LYS A 115 -9.79 -5.54 -7.82
CA LYS A 115 -10.05 -5.84 -9.23
C LYS A 115 -8.75 -6.39 -9.82
N THR A 116 -8.83 -7.61 -10.35
CA THR A 116 -7.74 -8.26 -11.09
C THR A 116 -7.87 -7.97 -12.59
N PRO A 117 -6.86 -8.32 -13.40
CA PRO A 117 -7.03 -8.43 -14.84
C PRO A 117 -8.28 -9.22 -15.23
N THR A 118 -8.86 -8.83 -16.37
CA THR A 118 -10.02 -9.50 -16.95
C THR A 118 -9.61 -10.87 -17.46
N ILE A 119 -10.37 -11.89 -17.07
CA ILE A 119 -10.28 -13.24 -17.62
C ILE A 119 -11.36 -13.41 -18.69
N ASP A 120 -11.11 -14.19 -19.72
CA ASP A 120 -12.12 -14.52 -20.73
C ASP A 120 -13.09 -15.56 -20.17
N ILE A 121 -14.37 -15.19 -20.09
CA ILE A 121 -15.45 -16.01 -19.48
C ILE A 121 -16.34 -16.61 -20.59
N SER A 122 -15.94 -16.54 -21.86
CA SER A 122 -16.69 -17.14 -22.98
C SER A 122 -16.64 -18.67 -23.05
N SER A 123 -16.01 -19.28 -22.05
CA SER A 123 -15.74 -20.70 -21.87
C SER A 123 -16.99 -21.50 -21.46
N SER A 124 -17.06 -22.77 -21.89
CA SER A 124 -18.20 -23.66 -21.63
C SER A 124 -18.33 -24.03 -20.14
N GLU A 125 -19.48 -24.57 -19.69
CA GLU A 125 -19.69 -25.01 -18.29
C GLU A 125 -18.60 -25.97 -17.77
N ASP A 126 -17.95 -26.72 -18.67
CA ASP A 126 -16.86 -27.67 -18.37
C ASP A 126 -15.51 -26.98 -18.04
N GLU A 127 -15.38 -25.67 -18.23
CA GLU A 127 -14.12 -24.91 -18.05
C GLU A 127 -14.12 -24.03 -16.78
N ILE A 128 -15.19 -24.09 -15.97
CA ILE A 128 -15.34 -23.29 -14.73
C ILE A 128 -14.18 -23.52 -13.77
N GLU A 129 -13.69 -24.76 -13.63
CA GLU A 129 -12.56 -25.08 -12.76
C GLU A 129 -11.28 -24.30 -13.17
N GLY A 130 -11.02 -24.23 -14.48
CA GLY A 130 -9.91 -23.45 -15.03
C GLY A 130 -10.01 -21.97 -14.72
N LEU A 131 -11.20 -21.38 -14.89
CA LEU A 131 -11.46 -19.97 -14.57
C LEU A 131 -11.25 -19.66 -13.09
N ILE A 132 -11.65 -20.56 -12.19
CA ILE A 132 -11.44 -20.40 -10.74
C ILE A 132 -9.95 -20.43 -10.42
N ILE A 133 -9.20 -21.37 -11.01
CA ILE A 133 -7.75 -21.50 -10.81
C ILE A 133 -7.03 -20.24 -11.30
N GLU A 134 -7.37 -19.75 -12.49
CA GLU A 134 -6.79 -18.53 -13.06
C GLU A 134 -7.11 -17.30 -12.19
N LYS A 135 -8.37 -17.14 -11.78
CA LYS A 135 -8.77 -16.05 -10.90
C LYS A 135 -8.04 -16.08 -9.55
N THR A 136 -7.91 -17.27 -8.98
CA THR A 136 -7.16 -17.49 -7.72
C THR A 136 -5.70 -17.12 -7.90
N PHE A 137 -5.08 -17.53 -9.01
CA PHE A 137 -3.70 -17.19 -9.32
C PHE A 137 -3.49 -15.67 -9.38
N LEU A 138 -4.36 -14.93 -10.09
CA LEU A 138 -4.27 -13.46 -10.18
C LEU A 138 -4.40 -12.78 -8.81
N ILE A 139 -5.32 -13.25 -7.96
CA ILE A 139 -5.48 -12.73 -6.59
C ILE A 139 -4.21 -13.00 -5.76
N MET A 140 -3.69 -14.23 -5.80
CA MET A 140 -2.50 -14.59 -5.04
C MET A 140 -1.26 -13.85 -5.51
N LYS A 141 -1.15 -13.52 -6.81
CA LYS A 141 -0.03 -12.79 -7.39
C LYS A 141 0.11 -11.40 -6.77
N VAL A 142 -0.97 -10.62 -6.70
CA VAL A 142 -0.93 -9.27 -6.10
C VAL A 142 -0.74 -9.30 -4.59
N ILE A 143 -1.35 -10.25 -3.88
CA ILE A 143 -1.15 -10.43 -2.44
C ILE A 143 0.33 -10.70 -2.14
N LYS A 144 0.98 -11.58 -2.91
CA LYS A 144 2.39 -11.90 -2.75
C LYS A 144 3.30 -10.67 -2.90
N VAL A 145 2.97 -9.75 -3.81
CA VAL A 145 3.72 -8.49 -3.97
C VAL A 145 3.58 -7.62 -2.72
N ILE A 146 2.35 -7.45 -2.22
CA ILE A 146 2.10 -6.67 -0.99
C ILE A 146 2.80 -7.28 0.22
N ASP A 147 2.71 -8.60 0.40
CA ASP A 147 3.38 -9.30 1.50
C ASP A 147 4.90 -9.17 1.43
N THR A 148 5.48 -9.27 0.23
CA THR A 148 6.93 -9.13 0.02
C THR A 148 7.39 -7.70 0.32
N LEU A 149 6.65 -6.69 -0.14
CA LEU A 149 6.95 -5.29 0.17
C LEU A 149 6.80 -4.99 1.66
N PHE A 150 5.78 -5.54 2.32
CA PHE A 150 5.59 -5.38 3.76
C PHE A 150 6.73 -6.04 4.54
N LEU A 151 7.12 -7.26 4.17
CA LEU A 151 8.30 -7.91 4.76
C LEU A 151 9.56 -7.07 4.57
N LYS A 152 9.76 -6.52 3.37
CA LYS A 152 10.92 -5.68 3.06
C LYS A 152 10.93 -4.38 3.86
N PHE A 153 9.76 -3.78 4.03
CA PHE A 153 9.57 -2.63 4.91
C PHE A 153 9.95 -2.97 6.35
N ILE A 154 9.47 -4.09 6.90
CA ILE A 154 9.79 -4.51 8.26
C ILE A 154 11.29 -4.77 8.43
N GLU A 155 11.94 -5.46 7.49
CA GLU A 155 13.39 -5.67 7.49
C GLU A 155 14.16 -4.34 7.59
N LYS A 156 13.76 -3.36 6.77
CA LYS A 156 14.34 -2.01 6.82
C LYS A 156 14.05 -1.32 8.14
N ARG A 157 12.80 -1.37 8.61
CA ARG A 157 12.29 -0.68 9.80
C ARG A 157 12.96 -1.10 11.10
N ILE A 158 13.39 -2.36 11.19
CA ILE A 158 14.11 -2.91 12.35
C ILE A 158 15.63 -2.87 12.18
N SER A 159 16.14 -2.50 11.01
CA SER A 159 17.58 -2.40 10.78
C SER A 159 18.18 -1.20 11.51
N ASP A 160 19.45 -1.31 11.89
CA ASP A 160 20.19 -0.22 12.54
C ASP A 160 20.35 1.01 11.63
N ASP A 161 20.21 0.83 10.32
CA ASP A 161 20.38 1.88 9.31
C ASP A 161 19.11 2.68 9.04
N TRP A 162 17.93 2.21 9.49
CA TRP A 162 16.64 2.86 9.25
C TRP A 162 16.67 4.38 9.46
N ASN A 163 17.21 4.82 10.60
CA ASN A 163 17.25 6.23 10.96
C ASN A 163 18.19 7.07 10.07
N ARG A 164 19.20 6.43 9.46
CA ARG A 164 20.25 7.09 8.68
C ARG A 164 19.92 7.14 7.19
N SER A 165 19.25 6.12 6.67
CA SER A 165 18.89 5.99 5.26
C SER A 165 17.40 6.22 5.02
N ASP A 166 16.56 5.20 5.18
CA ASP A 166 15.15 5.21 4.78
C ASP A 166 14.34 6.33 5.47
N LEU A 167 14.44 6.47 6.80
CA LEU A 167 13.71 7.51 7.53
C LEU A 167 14.17 8.92 7.16
N LYS A 168 15.46 9.08 6.86
CA LYS A 168 15.99 10.36 6.39
C LYS A 168 15.42 10.70 5.02
N GLY A 169 15.40 9.73 4.09
CA GLY A 169 14.80 9.90 2.77
C GLY A 169 13.32 10.27 2.82
N ILE A 170 12.54 9.59 3.67
CA ILE A 170 11.11 9.89 3.88
C ILE A 170 10.94 11.32 4.42
N ARG A 171 11.75 11.74 5.41
CA ARG A 171 11.68 13.09 5.97
C ARG A 171 12.03 14.16 4.95
N ASP A 172 13.09 13.94 4.18
CA ASP A 172 13.54 14.89 3.15
C ASP A 172 12.46 15.05 2.08
N TRP A 173 11.84 13.95 1.64
CA TRP A 173 10.68 13.97 0.72
C TRP A 173 9.48 14.71 1.32
N ILE A 174 9.11 14.44 2.57
CA ILE A 174 8.00 15.15 3.23
C ILE A 174 8.27 16.66 3.29
N GLN A 175 9.53 17.11 3.36
CA GLN A 175 9.86 18.53 3.41
C GLN A 175 10.01 19.20 2.04
N SER A 176 10.16 18.42 0.96
CA SER A 176 10.16 18.95 -0.42
C SER A 176 8.85 19.64 -0.79
#